data_AF-A0A962Z7M4-F1
#
_entry.id   AF-A0A962Z7M4-F1
#
_cell.length_a   1.000
_cell.length_b   1.000
_cell.length_c   1.000
_cell.angle_alpha   90.00
_cell.angle_beta   90.00
_cell.angle_gamma   90.00
#
_symmetry.space_group_name_H-M   'P 1'
#
loop_
_entity.id
_entity.type
_entity.pdbx_description
1 polymer ?
#
loop_
_entity_poly.entity_id
_entity_poly.type
_entity_poly.pdbx_seq_one_letter_code
_entity_poly.pdbx_strand_id
1 'polypeptide(L)'
;IAGLVQGLAEACNFAMRAGIDTDKVLGVISGGAAGSWQMQNRWKTMVEDKFEFGFAVDWMRKDLRICLEEARRNGAALPVTALVDQFYRQVQQQGGGRWDTSSLLRNLTEKD
;
A
#
# COMPACT_ATOMS: atom_id res chain seq x y z
N ILE A 1 -1.16 9.08 -4.41
CA ILE A 1 -0.46 7.84 -4.86
C ILE A 1 -0.33 6.85 -3.70
N ALA A 2 0.44 7.15 -2.65
CA ALA A 2 0.63 6.25 -1.49
C ALA A 2 -0.70 5.80 -0.84
N GLY A 3 -1.67 6.71 -0.68
CA GLY A 3 -2.99 6.37 -0.14
C GLY A 3 -3.79 5.35 -0.97
N LEU A 4 -3.57 5.25 -2.29
CA LEU A 4 -4.23 4.24 -3.12
C LEU A 4 -3.72 2.83 -2.80
N VAL A 5 -2.41 2.70 -2.54
CA VAL A 5 -1.79 1.42 -2.19
C VAL A 5 -2.23 0.98 -0.80
N GLN A 6 -2.28 1.90 0.16
CA GLN A 6 -2.80 1.63 1.50
C GLN A 6 -4.28 1.23 1.47
N GLY A 7 -5.12 1.98 0.74
CA GLY A 7 -6.54 1.64 0.59
C GLY A 7 -6.76 0.27 -0.05
N LEU A 8 -5.91 -0.11 -1.01
CA LEU A 8 -5.92 -1.46 -1.59
C LEU A 8 -5.53 -2.52 -0.56
N ALA A 9 -4.51 -2.27 0.26
CA ALA A 9 -4.08 -3.18 1.32
C ALA A 9 -5.21 -3.43 2.34
N GLU A 10 -5.89 -2.37 2.76
CA GLU A 10 -7.05 -2.46 3.65
C GLU A 10 -8.20 -3.25 3.00
N ALA A 11 -8.49 -3.01 1.72
CA ALA A 11 -9.51 -3.76 1.00
C ALA A 11 -9.18 -5.26 0.89
N CYS A 12 -7.92 -5.61 0.58
CA CYS A 12 -7.46 -7.00 0.57
C CYS A 12 -7.62 -7.66 1.94
N ASN A 13 -7.12 -7.01 3.00
CA ASN A 13 -7.21 -7.53 4.36
C ASN A 13 -8.68 -7.72 4.79
N PHE A 14 -9.54 -6.75 4.51
CA PHE A 14 -10.96 -6.83 4.81
C PHE A 14 -11.63 -8.03 4.11
N ALA A 15 -11.41 -8.20 2.80
CA ALA A 15 -11.97 -9.31 2.05
C ALA A 15 -11.51 -10.67 2.61
N MET A 16 -10.21 -10.80 2.90
CA MET A 16 -9.62 -12.01 3.49
C MET A 16 -10.21 -12.32 4.87
N ARG A 17 -10.35 -11.31 5.75
CA ARG A 17 -10.92 -11.47 7.10
C ARG A 17 -12.42 -11.77 7.07
N ALA A 18 -13.14 -11.23 6.09
CA ALA A 18 -14.56 -11.50 5.89
C ALA A 18 -14.84 -12.89 5.28
N GLY A 19 -13.80 -13.66 4.91
CA GLY A 19 -13.96 -14.96 4.25
C GLY A 19 -14.56 -14.84 2.84
N ILE A 20 -14.44 -13.66 2.22
CA ILE A 20 -14.94 -13.41 0.87
C ILE A 20 -13.81 -13.68 -0.12
N ASP A 21 -14.17 -14.23 -1.26
CA ASP A 21 -13.27 -14.45 -2.39
C ASP A 21 -12.70 -13.10 -2.89
N THR A 22 -11.46 -12.80 -2.49
CA THR A 22 -10.78 -11.54 -2.81
C THR A 22 -10.64 -11.34 -4.33
N ASP A 23 -10.45 -12.41 -5.10
CA ASP A 23 -10.36 -12.36 -6.56
C ASP A 23 -11.66 -11.86 -7.19
N LYS A 24 -12.80 -12.37 -6.69
CA LYS A 24 -14.12 -11.92 -7.16
C LYS A 24 -14.38 -10.47 -6.76
N VAL A 25 -14.13 -10.11 -5.50
CA VAL A 25 -14.41 -8.75 -5.00
C VAL A 25 -13.56 -7.72 -5.74
N LEU A 26 -12.24 -7.88 -5.72
CA LEU A 26 -11.34 -6.92 -6.34
C LEU A 26 -11.42 -6.96 -7.87
N GLY A 27 -11.67 -8.13 -8.46
CA GLY A 27 -11.96 -8.26 -9.88
C GLY A 27 -13.14 -7.40 -10.31
N VAL A 28 -14.27 -7.46 -9.60
CA VAL A 28 -15.48 -6.69 -9.93
C VAL A 28 -15.29 -5.18 -9.72
N ILE A 29 -14.73 -4.76 -8.59
CA ILE A 29 -14.64 -3.31 -8.29
C ILE A 29 -13.50 -2.61 -9.04
N SER A 30 -12.50 -3.34 -9.53
CA SER A 30 -11.35 -2.78 -10.25
C SER A 30 -11.69 -2.11 -11.59
N GLY A 31 -12.82 -2.47 -12.20
CA GLY A 31 -13.34 -1.86 -13.42
C GLY A 31 -14.32 -0.71 -13.18
N GLY A 32 -14.73 -0.48 -11.93
CA GLY A 32 -15.68 0.57 -11.56
C GLY A 32 -15.01 1.85 -11.08
N ALA A 33 -15.79 2.73 -10.43
CA ALA A 33 -15.31 4.02 -9.91
C ALA A 33 -14.23 3.90 -8.83
N ALA A 34 -14.13 2.74 -8.15
CA ALA A 34 -13.09 2.44 -7.18
C ALA A 34 -11.77 1.95 -7.81
N GLY A 35 -11.74 1.76 -9.13
CA GLY A 35 -10.61 1.23 -9.86
C GLY A 35 -9.37 2.13 -9.79
N SER A 36 -8.20 1.50 -9.74
CA SER A 36 -6.92 2.18 -9.88
C SER A 36 -5.91 1.25 -10.55
N TRP A 37 -4.83 1.82 -11.08
CA TRP A 37 -3.74 1.01 -11.64
C TRP A 37 -3.19 0.02 -10.61
N GLN A 38 -3.06 0.44 -9.35
CA GLN A 38 -2.62 -0.44 -8.25
C GLN A 38 -3.59 -1.60 -8.05
N MET A 39 -4.89 -1.32 -8.05
CA MET A 39 -5.93 -2.34 -7.92
C MET A 39 -6.00 -3.30 -9.10
N GLN A 40 -5.53 -2.93 -10.29
CA GLN A 40 -5.47 -3.86 -11.43
C GLN A 40 -4.21 -4.74 -11.39
N ASN A 41 -3.13 -4.26 -10.77
CA ASN A 41 -1.79 -4.83 -10.94
C ASN A 41 -1.11 -5.35 -9.67
N ARG A 42 -1.66 -5.13 -8.48
CA ARG A 42 -0.98 -5.47 -7.21
C ARG A 42 -1.74 -6.41 -6.29
N TRP A 43 -3.06 -6.43 -6.34
CA TRP A 43 -3.82 -7.19 -5.35
C TRP A 43 -3.50 -8.70 -5.34
N LYS A 44 -3.28 -9.32 -6.51
CA LYS A 44 -2.91 -10.73 -6.62
C LYS A 44 -1.62 -11.04 -5.87
N THR A 45 -0.57 -10.26 -6.13
CA THR A 45 0.72 -10.43 -5.44
C THR A 45 0.62 -10.13 -3.96
N MET A 46 -0.26 -9.20 -3.56
CA MET A 46 -0.52 -8.91 -2.15
C MET A 46 -1.16 -10.10 -1.43
N VAL A 47 -2.23 -10.68 -1.97
CA VAL A 47 -2.92 -11.83 -1.33
C VAL A 47 -2.07 -13.10 -1.36
N GLU A 48 -1.18 -13.23 -2.33
CA GLU A 48 -0.19 -14.33 -2.42
C GLU A 48 1.05 -14.11 -1.54
N ASP A 49 1.12 -12.98 -0.80
CA ASP A 49 2.23 -12.63 0.08
C ASP A 49 3.60 -12.56 -0.64
N LYS A 50 3.59 -12.07 -1.89
CA LYS A 50 4.78 -11.90 -2.73
C LYS A 50 5.07 -10.42 -2.90
N PHE A 51 6.28 -10.00 -2.51
CA PHE A 51 6.71 -8.61 -2.61
C PHE A 51 8.12 -8.40 -3.17
N GLU A 52 8.85 -9.44 -3.56
CA GLU A 52 10.22 -9.32 -4.10
C GLU A 52 10.25 -8.93 -5.58
N PHE A 53 9.64 -7.78 -5.90
CA PHE A 53 9.62 -7.21 -7.25
C PHE A 53 9.37 -5.69 -7.20
N GLY A 54 9.30 -5.06 -8.36
CA GLY A 54 8.72 -3.73 -8.49
C GLY A 54 9.51 -2.63 -7.80
N PHE A 55 8.79 -1.71 -7.15
CA PHE A 55 9.38 -0.48 -6.60
C PHE A 55 9.57 -0.60 -5.09
N ALA A 56 10.81 -0.49 -4.63
CA ALA A 56 11.18 -0.73 -3.24
C ALA A 56 10.60 0.32 -2.27
N VAL A 57 10.20 -0.14 -1.07
CA VAL A 57 9.76 0.72 0.04
C VAL A 57 10.79 1.79 0.40
N ASP A 58 12.09 1.47 0.39
CA ASP A 58 13.16 2.44 0.66
C ASP A 58 13.10 3.65 -0.29
N TRP A 59 12.83 3.40 -1.56
CA TRP A 59 12.75 4.46 -2.57
C TRP A 59 11.46 5.26 -2.42
N MET A 60 10.34 4.59 -2.14
CA MET A 60 9.08 5.27 -1.87
C MET A 60 9.21 6.20 -0.66
N ARG A 61 9.80 5.75 0.45
CA ARG A 61 10.00 6.61 1.63
C ARG A 61 10.92 7.80 1.36
N LYS A 62 11.98 7.60 0.57
CA LYS A 62 12.83 8.70 0.11
C LYS A 62 12.01 9.74 -0.67
N ASP A 63 11.16 9.30 -1.60
CA ASP A 63 10.32 10.22 -2.39
C ASP A 63 9.24 10.90 -1.54
N LEU A 64 8.59 10.16 -0.63
CA LEU A 64 7.60 10.72 0.30
C LEU A 64 8.21 11.77 1.23
N ARG A 65 9.44 11.55 1.71
CA ARG A 65 10.17 12.55 2.50
C ARG A 65 10.36 13.84 1.72
N ILE A 66 10.76 13.76 0.45
CA ILE A 66 10.90 14.94 -0.42
C ILE A 66 9.56 15.66 -0.56
N CYS A 67 8.46 14.93 -0.81
CA CYS A 67 7.12 15.53 -0.89
C CYS A 67 6.70 16.21 0.41
N LEU A 68 6.97 15.59 1.57
CA LEU A 68 6.62 16.14 2.88
C LEU A 68 7.47 17.35 3.25
N GLU A 69 8.75 17.36 2.88
CA GLU A 69 9.63 18.54 3.04
C GLU A 69 9.14 19.71 2.18
N GLU A 70 8.74 19.46 0.94
CA GLU A 70 8.22 20.50 0.05
C GLU A 70 6.84 21.01 0.49
N ALA A 71 5.97 20.13 0.98
CA ALA A 71 4.69 20.50 1.58
C ALA A 71 4.85 21.46 2.77
N ARG A 72 5.89 21.30 3.59
CA ARG A 72 6.20 22.24 4.68
C ARG A 72 6.62 23.63 4.16
N ARG A 73 7.23 23.69 2.97
CA ARG A 73 7.69 24.96 2.36
C ARG A 73 6.56 25.74 1.71
N ASN A 74 5.66 25.03 1.01
CA ASN A 74 4.58 25.67 0.24
C ASN A 74 3.21 25.70 0.96
N GLY A 75 3.10 25.06 2.13
CA GLY A 75 1.88 25.04 2.93
C GLY A 75 0.83 24.02 2.51
N ALA A 76 1.14 23.11 1.58
CA ALA A 76 0.22 22.03 1.19
C ALA A 76 0.03 21.02 2.33
N ALA A 77 -1.22 20.73 2.70
CA ALA A 77 -1.53 19.72 3.70
C ALA A 77 -1.50 18.31 3.06
N LEU A 78 -0.57 17.45 3.52
CA LEU A 78 -0.43 16.07 3.05
C LEU A 78 -0.65 15.02 4.17
N PRO A 79 -1.77 15.04 4.92
CA PRO A 79 -1.97 14.17 6.09
C PRO A 79 -1.95 12.67 5.74
N VAL A 80 -2.60 12.27 4.65
CA VAL A 80 -2.61 10.86 4.19
C VAL A 80 -1.20 10.40 3.80
N THR A 81 -0.42 11.26 3.14
CA THR A 81 0.97 10.95 2.79
C THR A 81 1.82 10.74 4.03
N ALA A 82 1.68 11.61 5.04
CA ALA A 82 2.41 11.49 6.30
C ALA A 82 2.05 10.19 7.03
N LEU A 83 0.76 9.82 7.04
CA LEU A 83 0.30 8.57 7.63
C LEU A 83 0.90 7.34 6.92
N VAL A 84 0.83 7.30 5.59
CA VAL A 84 1.35 6.15 4.83
C VAL A 84 2.89 6.06 4.92
N ASP A 85 3.61 7.18 5.04
CA ASP A 85 5.05 7.14 5.33
C ASP A 85 5.36 6.42 6.66
N GLN A 86 4.52 6.58 7.69
CA GLN A 86 4.66 5.84 8.95
C GLN A 86 4.40 4.35 8.76
N PHE A 87 3.43 3.96 7.93
CA PHE A 87 3.19 2.55 7.62
C PHE A 87 4.36 1.92 6.84
N TYR A 88 4.94 2.65 5.90
CA TYR A 88 6.16 2.18 5.23
C TYR A 88 7.36 2.08 6.18
N ARG A 89 7.45 2.95 7.19
CA ARG A 89 8.45 2.81 8.25
C ARG A 89 8.30 1.48 9.01
N GLN A 90 7.08 1.04 9.28
CA GLN A 90 6.82 -0.25 9.92
C GLN A 90 7.26 -1.41 9.03
N VAL A 91 6.99 -1.35 7.72
CA VAL A 91 7.48 -2.37 6.77
C VAL A 91 9.01 -2.46 6.77
N GLN A 92 9.71 -1.31 6.81
CA GLN A 92 11.17 -1.32 6.93
C GLN A 92 11.66 -1.96 8.24
N GLN A 93 10.96 -1.75 9.36
CA GLN A 93 11.29 -2.34 10.65
C GLN A 93 11.15 -3.87 10.64
N GLN A 94 10.26 -4.42 9.81
CA GLN A 94 10.12 -5.85 9.54
C GLN A 94 11.18 -6.41 8.57
N GLY A 95 12.15 -5.58 8.13
CA GLY A 95 13.16 -5.97 7.13
C GLY A 95 12.69 -5.83 5.67
N GLY A 96 11.49 -5.30 5.44
CA GLY A 96 10.86 -5.19 4.12
C GLY A 96 11.30 -4.01 3.25
N GLY A 97 12.45 -3.38 3.52
CA GLY A 97 12.88 -2.18 2.78
C GLY A 97 13.02 -2.36 1.26
N ARG A 98 13.32 -3.60 0.83
CA ARG A 98 13.46 -3.99 -0.59
C ARG A 98 12.20 -4.56 -1.22
N TRP A 99 11.14 -4.75 -0.45
CA TRP A 99 9.85 -5.22 -0.96
C TRP A 99 9.16 -4.15 -1.80
N ASP A 100 8.30 -4.58 -2.72
CA ASP A 100 7.41 -3.71 -3.49
C ASP A 100 6.55 -2.88 -2.52
N THR A 101 6.23 -1.65 -2.91
CA THR A 101 5.33 -0.75 -2.16
C THR A 101 3.97 -1.34 -1.78
N SER A 102 3.51 -2.39 -2.45
CA SER A 102 2.30 -3.12 -2.10
C SER A 102 2.41 -3.96 -0.82
N SER A 103 3.61 -4.09 -0.24
CA SER A 103 3.88 -4.77 1.04
C SER A 103 3.22 -4.16 2.27
N LEU A 104 2.53 -3.02 2.15
CA LEU A 104 1.70 -2.44 3.22
C LEU A 104 0.68 -3.43 3.81
N LEU A 105 0.23 -4.43 3.02
CA LEU A 105 -0.65 -5.48 3.52
C LEU A 105 -0.03 -6.27 4.68
N ARG A 106 1.30 -6.45 4.69
CA ARG A 106 2.00 -7.22 5.72
C ARG A 106 1.75 -6.68 7.12
N ASN A 107 1.73 -5.35 7.27
CA ASN A 107 1.41 -4.67 8.54
C ASN A 107 0.00 -5.02 9.09
N LEU A 108 -0.92 -5.47 8.25
CA LEU A 108 -2.31 -5.78 8.61
C LEU A 108 -2.56 -7.29 8.82
N THR A 109 -1.68 -8.12 8.27
CA THR A 109 -1.83 -9.58 8.22
C THR A 109 -0.82 -10.33 9.07
N GLU A 110 0.12 -9.66 9.74
CA GLU A 110 0.95 -10.31 10.76
C GLU A 110 0.06 -11.01 11.79
N LYS A 111 0.36 -12.29 12.00
CA LYS A 111 -0.29 -13.13 13.01
C LYS A 111 0.36 -12.80 14.36
N ASP A 112 -0.46 -12.56 15.37
CA ASP A 112 -0.04 -12.74 16.77
C ASP A 112 0.51 -14.16 16.99
#